data_AF-A0A924XS56-F1
#
_entry.id   AF-A0A924XS56-F1
#
_cell.length_a   1.000
_cell.length_b   1.000
_cell.length_c   1.000
_cell.angle_alpha   90.00
_cell.angle_beta   90.00
_cell.angle_gamma   90.00
#
_symmetry.space_group_name_H-M   'P 1'
#
loop_
_entity.id
_entity.type
_entity.pdbx_description
1 polymer ?
#
loop_
_entity_poly.entity_id
_entity_poly.type
_entity_poly.pdbx_seq_one_letter_code
_entity_poly.pdbx_strand_id
1 'polypeptide(L)'
;MTEADVQQSALLLLRSMIQAAKADGQVDGAEIERITSKIEAGDPSEAAEARAFVFDQMRGPPDLAGLVRDVRTPVEAAAVYGAALMAIEVDTAAEREYLAKLARDMGLDHATVARLHGSLGVAAPV
;
A
#
# COMPACT_ATOMS: atom_id res chain seq x y z
N MET A 1 11.44 -18.52 4.14
CA MET A 1 10.88 -17.24 4.62
C MET A 1 11.09 -17.21 6.11
N THR A 2 11.90 -16.27 6.58
CA THR A 2 12.14 -16.04 8.01
C THR A 2 11.04 -15.16 8.60
N GLU A 3 10.93 -15.09 9.92
CA GLU A 3 10.00 -14.18 10.60
C GLU A 3 10.26 -12.72 10.20
N ALA A 4 11.54 -12.35 10.07
CA ALA A 4 11.96 -11.04 9.58
C ALA A 4 11.47 -10.75 8.14
N ASP A 5 11.48 -11.75 7.24
CA ASP A 5 10.96 -11.58 5.87
C ASP A 5 9.44 -11.33 5.87
N VAL A 6 8.71 -12.01 6.77
CA VAL A 6 7.25 -11.83 6.92
C VAL A 6 6.95 -10.42 7.40
N GLN A 7 7.65 -9.96 8.43
CA GLN A 7 7.44 -8.62 8.98
C GLN A 7 7.81 -7.53 7.98
N GLN A 8 8.92 -7.70 7.25
CA GLN A 8 9.31 -6.76 6.20
C GLN A 8 8.26 -6.69 5.07
N SER A 9 7.71 -7.84 4.69
CA SER A 9 6.63 -7.92 3.70
C SER A 9 5.37 -7.21 4.20
N ALA A 10 4.98 -7.44 5.46
CA ALA A 10 3.82 -6.78 6.07
C ALA A 10 3.97 -5.25 6.09
N LEU A 11 5.15 -4.74 6.48
CA LEU A 11 5.45 -3.31 6.45
C LEU A 11 5.41 -2.73 5.03
N LEU A 12 5.89 -3.48 4.03
CA LEU A 12 5.85 -3.08 2.63
C LEU A 12 4.40 -2.93 2.12
N LEU A 13 3.53 -3.88 2.46
CA LEU A 13 2.10 -3.82 2.10
C LEU A 13 1.40 -2.68 2.83
N LEU A 14 1.64 -2.51 4.13
CA LEU A 14 1.06 -1.43 4.91
C LEU A 14 1.46 -0.05 4.35
N ARG A 15 2.72 0.13 3.99
CA ARG A 15 3.20 1.35 3.34
C ARG A 15 2.48 1.62 2.02
N SER A 16 2.23 0.57 1.24
CA SER A 16 1.48 0.70 -0.02
C SER A 16 0.06 1.21 0.19
N MET A 17 -0.64 0.65 1.18
CA MET A 17 -2.00 1.08 1.54
C MET A 17 -2.02 2.54 1.96
N ILE A 18 -1.06 2.96 2.79
CA ILE A 18 -0.93 4.34 3.25
C ILE A 18 -0.67 5.29 2.08
N GLN A 19 0.26 4.95 1.18
CA GLN A 19 0.55 5.80 0.04
C GLN A 19 -0.62 5.90 -0.95
N ALA A 20 -1.36 4.80 -1.13
CA ALA A 20 -2.57 4.78 -1.94
C ALA A 20 -3.63 5.71 -1.35
N ALA A 21 -3.90 5.60 -0.05
CA ALA A 21 -4.85 6.48 0.66
C ALA A 21 -4.46 7.97 0.58
N LYS A 22 -3.16 8.28 0.43
CA LYS A 22 -2.66 9.66 0.29
C LYS A 22 -2.70 10.20 -1.14
N ALA A 23 -3.09 9.42 -2.13
CA ALA A 23 -2.96 9.77 -3.55
C ALA A 23 -3.72 11.05 -3.93
N ASP A 24 -4.89 11.29 -3.33
CA ASP A 24 -5.72 12.47 -3.57
C ASP A 24 -5.39 13.66 -2.63
N GLY A 25 -4.47 13.45 -1.68
CA GLY A 25 -4.07 14.43 -0.68
C GLY A 25 -5.01 14.57 0.52
N GLN A 26 -6.04 13.72 0.65
CA GLN A 26 -7.03 13.77 1.72
C GLN A 26 -6.84 12.63 2.73
N VAL A 27 -5.74 12.67 3.46
CA VAL A 27 -5.59 11.84 4.66
C VAL A 27 -5.64 12.74 5.89
N ASP A 28 -6.69 12.58 6.69
CA ASP A 28 -6.85 13.33 7.93
C ASP A 28 -6.33 12.57 9.16
N GLY A 29 -6.29 13.24 10.31
CA GLY A 29 -5.80 12.67 11.56
C GLY A 29 -6.65 11.50 12.09
N ALA A 30 -7.94 11.45 11.77
CA ALA A 30 -8.82 10.36 12.17
C ALA A 30 -8.56 9.09 11.34
N GLU A 31 -8.19 9.26 10.07
CA GLU A 31 -7.69 8.20 9.19
C GLU A 31 -6.47 7.49 9.82
N ILE A 32 -5.51 8.29 10.30
CA ILE A 32 -4.29 7.81 10.96
C ILE A 32 -4.63 7.03 12.23
N GLU A 33 -5.49 7.58 13.07
CA GLU A 33 -5.87 6.97 14.35
C GLU A 33 -6.60 5.64 14.15
N ARG A 34 -7.45 5.56 13.13
CA ARG A 34 -8.17 4.33 12.78
C ARG A 34 -7.25 3.23 12.23
N ILE A 35 -6.28 3.59 11.39
CA ILE A 35 -5.28 2.62 10.88
C ILE A 35 -4.41 2.13 12.04
N THR A 36 -3.89 3.05 12.85
CA THR A 36 -2.99 2.71 13.96
C THR A 36 -3.66 1.93 15.09
N SER A 37 -4.95 2.15 15.36
CA SER A 37 -5.70 1.38 16.38
C SER A 37 -5.93 -0.08 15.98
N LYS A 38 -5.93 -0.40 14.67
CA LYS A 38 -6.05 -1.79 14.19
C LYS A 38 -4.76 -2.59 14.33
N ILE A 39 -3.62 -1.92 14.54
CA ILE A 39 -2.29 -2.53 14.68
C ILE A 39 -2.06 -3.11 16.09
N GLU A 40 -2.96 -2.83 17.05
CA GLU A 40 -2.82 -3.25 18.45
C GLU A 40 -3.00 -4.76 18.72
N ALA A 41 -3.24 -5.57 17.68
CA ALA A 41 -3.39 -7.02 17.81
C ALA A 41 -2.01 -7.72 17.75
N GLY A 42 -1.16 -7.51 18.75
CA GLY A 42 0.20 -8.10 18.78
C GLY A 42 0.98 -7.80 20.06
N ASP A 43 2.29 -8.09 20.04
CA ASP A 43 3.19 -7.71 21.13
C ASP A 43 3.22 -6.17 21.29
N PRO A 44 3.16 -5.63 22.52
CA PRO A 44 3.11 -4.18 22.73
C PRO A 44 4.30 -3.40 22.14
N SER A 45 5.48 -4.02 22.06
CA SER A 45 6.68 -3.38 21.51
C SER A 45 6.62 -3.32 19.98
N GLU A 46 6.23 -4.42 19.33
CA GLU A 46 6.03 -4.48 17.87
C GLU A 46 4.90 -3.55 17.43
N ALA A 47 3.81 -3.49 18.20
CA ALA A 47 2.70 -2.58 17.94
C ALA A 47 3.12 -1.11 18.03
N ALA A 48 4.02 -0.76 18.96
CA ALA A 48 4.55 0.59 19.10
C ALA A 48 5.45 0.99 17.92
N GLU A 49 6.33 0.09 17.46
CA GLU A 49 7.19 0.32 16.31
C GLU A 49 6.38 0.47 15.01
N ALA A 50 5.40 -0.41 14.80
CA ALA A 50 4.50 -0.32 13.66
C ALA A 50 3.68 0.98 13.69
N ARG A 51 3.23 1.44 14.86
CA ARG A 51 2.57 2.74 15.03
C ARG A 51 3.48 3.90 14.63
N ALA A 52 4.72 3.91 15.12
CA ALA A 52 5.68 4.95 14.79
C ALA A 52 5.96 4.99 13.28
N PHE A 53 6.09 3.82 12.64
CA PHE A 53 6.22 3.69 11.20
C PHE A 53 5.01 4.29 10.46
N VAL A 54 3.78 3.92 10.83
CA VAL A 54 2.57 4.48 10.20
C VAL A 54 2.52 5.99 10.36
N PHE A 55 2.79 6.51 11.55
CA PHE A 55 2.81 7.96 11.79
C PHE A 55 3.83 8.68 10.90
N ASP A 56 5.03 8.13 10.74
CA ASP A 56 6.06 8.69 9.87
C ASP A 56 5.62 8.68 8.40
N GLN A 57 5.11 7.53 7.92
CA GLN A 57 4.59 7.40 6.56
C GLN A 57 3.42 8.34 6.27
N MET A 58 2.61 8.68 7.26
CA MET A 58 1.47 9.60 7.13
C MET A 58 1.88 11.08 7.11
N ARG A 59 2.94 11.47 7.85
CA ARG A 59 3.40 12.87 7.95
C ARG A 59 4.27 13.34 6.77
N GLY A 60 4.91 12.41 6.06
CA GLY A 60 5.71 12.72 4.87
C GLY A 60 4.87 12.94 3.61
N PRO A 61 5.44 13.42 2.50
CA PRO A 61 4.80 13.30 1.18
C PRO A 61 4.70 11.82 0.75
N PRO A 62 3.85 11.46 -0.22
CA PRO A 62 3.88 10.12 -0.83
C PRO A 62 5.28 9.82 -1.42
N ASP A 63 5.85 8.65 -1.10
CA ASP A 63 7.17 8.20 -1.58
C ASP A 63 7.06 6.92 -2.41
N LEU A 64 6.50 7.08 -3.61
CA LEU A 64 6.28 5.96 -4.52
C LEU A 64 7.60 5.35 -5.01
N ALA A 65 8.64 6.18 -5.19
CA ALA A 65 9.94 5.72 -5.63
C ALA A 65 10.63 4.85 -4.57
N GLY A 66 10.58 5.25 -3.30
CA GLY A 66 11.06 4.43 -2.19
C GLY A 66 10.26 3.14 -2.04
N LEU A 67 8.92 3.19 -2.24
CA LEU A 67 8.09 1.99 -2.24
C LEU A 67 8.52 0.98 -3.31
N VAL A 68 8.69 1.44 -4.55
CA VAL A 68 9.09 0.60 -5.68
C VAL A 68 10.50 0.03 -5.49
N ARG A 69 11.44 0.83 -4.97
CA ARG A 69 12.82 0.39 -4.75
C ARG A 69 12.93 -0.79 -3.78
N ASP A 70 12.06 -0.86 -2.79
CA ASP A 70 12.13 -1.88 -1.74
C ASP A 70 11.42 -3.19 -2.13
N VAL A 71 10.76 -3.23 -3.31
CA VAL A 71 10.14 -4.43 -3.89
C VAL A 71 11.22 -5.25 -4.59
N ARG A 72 11.34 -6.52 -4.21
CA ARG A 72 12.43 -7.41 -4.66
C ARG A 72 11.98 -8.42 -5.69
N THR A 73 10.69 -8.73 -5.75
CA THR A 73 10.16 -9.78 -6.63
C THR A 73 8.87 -9.37 -7.35
N PRO A 74 8.55 -9.99 -8.49
CA PRO A 74 7.25 -9.79 -9.16
C PRO A 74 6.05 -10.18 -8.29
N VAL A 75 6.23 -11.14 -7.38
CA VAL A 75 5.18 -11.56 -6.43
C VAL A 75 4.90 -10.45 -5.42
N GLU A 76 5.96 -9.85 -4.86
CA GLU A 76 5.82 -8.68 -3.98
C GLU A 76 5.22 -7.49 -4.72
N ALA A 77 5.62 -7.23 -5.97
CA ALA A 77 5.03 -6.18 -6.79
C ALA A 77 3.52 -6.34 -6.94
N ALA A 78 3.05 -7.55 -7.26
CA ALA A 78 1.63 -7.85 -7.37
C ALA A 78 0.91 -7.70 -6.01
N ALA A 79 1.53 -8.14 -4.92
CA ALA A 79 0.96 -8.01 -3.57
C ALA A 79 0.85 -6.54 -3.14
N VAL A 80 1.87 -5.73 -3.42
CA VAL A 80 1.90 -4.29 -3.16
C VAL A 80 0.80 -3.59 -3.96
N TYR A 81 0.69 -3.87 -5.26
CA TYR A 81 -0.40 -3.33 -6.06
C TYR A 81 -1.78 -3.71 -5.53
N GLY A 82 -1.98 -4.99 -5.17
CA GLY A 82 -3.23 -5.46 -4.59
C GLY A 82 -3.56 -4.78 -3.26
N ALA A 83 -2.57 -4.55 -2.40
CA ALA A 83 -2.74 -3.82 -1.14
C ALA A 83 -3.17 -2.37 -1.38
N ALA A 84 -2.53 -1.66 -2.31
CA ALA A 84 -2.96 -0.32 -2.72
C ALA A 84 -4.40 -0.31 -3.23
N LEU A 85 -4.76 -1.26 -4.10
CA LEU A 85 -6.09 -1.37 -4.69
C LEU A 85 -7.19 -1.67 -3.64
N MET A 86 -6.87 -2.41 -2.58
CA MET A 86 -7.78 -2.64 -1.45
C MET A 86 -7.94 -1.42 -0.54
N ALA A 87 -6.98 -0.51 -0.53
CA ALA A 87 -6.94 0.61 0.41
C ALA A 87 -7.76 1.82 -0.06
N ILE A 88 -8.09 1.91 -1.35
CA ILE A 88 -8.76 3.07 -1.95
C ILE A 88 -9.98 2.65 -2.76
N GLU A 89 -10.97 3.52 -2.83
CA GLU A 89 -12.06 3.41 -3.79
C GLU A 89 -11.61 4.12 -5.06
N VAL A 90 -11.43 3.41 -6.18
CA VAL A 90 -10.83 4.00 -7.39
C VAL A 90 -11.81 4.92 -8.14
N ASP A 91 -12.18 6.06 -7.56
CA ASP A 91 -13.20 6.96 -8.06
C ASP A 91 -12.65 8.32 -8.49
N THR A 92 -11.52 8.76 -7.93
CA THR A 92 -10.85 9.99 -8.32
C THR A 92 -9.84 9.79 -9.45
N ALA A 93 -9.50 10.88 -10.15
CA ALA A 93 -8.44 10.86 -11.16
C ALA A 93 -7.07 10.61 -10.53
N ALA A 94 -6.84 11.12 -9.31
CA ALA A 94 -5.58 11.00 -8.58
C ALA A 94 -5.28 9.54 -8.22
N GLU A 95 -6.27 8.78 -7.76
CA GLU A 95 -6.13 7.36 -7.43
C GLU A 95 -5.86 6.50 -8.66
N ARG A 96 -6.57 6.78 -9.76
CA ARG A 96 -6.31 6.12 -11.06
C ARG A 96 -4.90 6.38 -11.55
N GLU A 97 -4.43 7.62 -11.46
CA GLU A 97 -3.07 7.99 -11.84
C GLU A 97 -2.02 7.33 -10.93
N TYR A 98 -2.27 7.30 -9.62
CA TYR A 98 -1.42 6.62 -8.65
C TYR A 98 -1.28 5.13 -8.97
N LEU A 99 -2.39 4.40 -9.17
CA LEU A 99 -2.36 2.98 -9.51
C LEU A 99 -1.68 2.74 -10.86
N ALA A 100 -1.92 3.59 -11.86
CA ALA A 100 -1.27 3.48 -13.16
C ALA A 100 0.25 3.68 -13.04
N LYS A 101 0.70 4.65 -12.22
CA LYS A 101 2.13 4.88 -11.96
C LYS A 101 2.76 3.73 -11.19
N LEU A 102 2.08 3.24 -10.15
CA LEU A 102 2.50 2.09 -9.36
C LEU A 102 2.70 0.86 -10.25
N ALA A 103 1.72 0.51 -11.10
CA ALA A 103 1.84 -0.63 -12.01
C ALA A 103 3.02 -0.49 -12.98
N ARG A 104 3.21 0.69 -13.60
CA ARG A 104 4.31 0.95 -14.51
C ARG A 104 5.67 0.82 -13.83
N ASP A 105 5.84 1.47 -12.68
CA ASP A 105 7.12 1.50 -11.98
C ASP A 105 7.49 0.12 -11.41
N MET A 106 6.50 -0.71 -11.12
CA MET A 106 6.67 -2.10 -10.70
C MET A 106 6.83 -3.11 -11.85
N GLY A 107 6.70 -2.66 -13.10
CA GLY A 107 6.77 -3.53 -14.27
C GLY A 107 5.63 -4.54 -14.36
N LEU A 108 4.45 -4.22 -13.80
CA LEU A 108 3.28 -5.06 -13.88
C LEU A 108 2.64 -4.94 -15.27
N ASP A 109 2.43 -6.09 -15.92
CA ASP A 109 1.73 -6.13 -17.20
C ASP A 109 0.22 -5.93 -17.04
N HIS A 110 -0.43 -5.56 -18.15
CA HIS A 110 -1.89 -5.36 -18.18
C HIS A 110 -2.66 -6.61 -17.75
N ALA A 111 -2.18 -7.81 -18.08
CA ALA A 111 -2.83 -9.06 -17.71
C ALA A 111 -2.82 -9.28 -16.19
N THR A 112 -1.73 -8.96 -15.51
CA THR A 112 -1.60 -9.05 -14.05
C THR A 112 -2.46 -8.00 -13.37
N VAL A 113 -2.44 -6.75 -13.85
CA VAL A 113 -3.31 -5.69 -13.32
C VAL A 113 -4.79 -6.08 -13.45
N ALA A 114 -5.22 -6.50 -14.65
CA ALA A 114 -6.60 -6.93 -14.89
C ALA A 114 -7.01 -8.11 -14.00
N ARG A 115 -6.11 -9.08 -13.78
CA ARG A 115 -6.36 -10.22 -12.88
C ARG A 115 -6.54 -9.75 -11.43
N LEU A 116 -5.70 -8.84 -10.94
CA LEU A 116 -5.78 -8.31 -9.59
C LEU A 116 -7.10 -7.56 -9.37
N HIS A 117 -7.48 -6.70 -10.32
CA HIS A 117 -8.77 -6.02 -10.34
C HIS A 117 -9.95 -6.99 -10.32
N GLY A 118 -9.95 -7.99 -11.21
CA GLY A 118 -10.98 -9.03 -11.24
C GLY A 118 -11.07 -9.85 -9.96
N SER A 119 -9.94 -10.16 -9.32
CA SER A 119 -9.92 -10.92 -8.06
C SER A 119 -10.50 -10.16 -6.87
N LEU A 120 -10.45 -8.83 -6.91
CA LEU A 120 -10.97 -7.94 -5.86
C LEU A 120 -12.34 -7.35 -6.22
N GLY A 121 -12.91 -7.69 -7.38
CA GLY A 121 -14.19 -7.15 -7.84
C GLY A 121 -14.13 -5.66 -8.21
N VAL A 122 -12.95 -5.10 -8.43
CA VAL A 122 -12.76 -3.71 -8.85
C VAL A 122 -12.67 -3.65 -10.36
N ALA A 123 -13.31 -2.67 -11.00
CA ALA A 123 -13.24 -2.50 -12.45
C ALA A 123 -11.79 -2.28 -12.91
N ALA A 124 -11.33 -3.06 -13.89
CA ALA A 124 -9.98 -2.93 -14.43
C ALA A 124 -9.82 -1.59 -15.19
N PRO A 125 -8.64 -0.95 -15.14
CA PRO A 125 -8.35 0.18 -16.00
C PRO A 125 -8.40 -0.26 -17.46
N VAL A 126 -9.04 0.56 -18.30
CA VAL A 126 -9.13 0.36 -19.76
C VAL A 126 -7.82 0.63 -20.47
#